data_AF-A0A0A1GNB6-F1
#
_entry.id   AF-A0A0A1GNB6-F1
#
_cell.length_a   1.000
_cell.length_b   1.000
_cell.length_c   1.000
_cell.angle_alpha   90.00
_cell.angle_beta   90.00
_cell.angle_gamma   90.00
#
_symmetry.space_group_name_H-M   'P 1'
#
loop_
_entity.id
_entity.type
_entity.pdbx_description
1 polymer ?
#
loop_
_entity_poly.entity_id
_entity_poly.type
_entity_poly.pdbx_seq_one_letter_code
_entity_poly.pdbx_strand_id
1 'polypeptide(L)'
;MRDATHLSWKLATVLAGQAQDSLLDTFETERHDHAKAMIDLSMTFGNIIKPTNRVVCGARDLASRALNLSPRVKDYFADMRFKPMPFYAKGVVVAPDTLVAGEQPRKRTSGFMTVKNAVEKSTPVGKQFPQPRVNTAEHTGARLDDVTGTWWTVAAWGNDPARLFTDEERAQLRHMGARFVSFMSETQRPWAEAEYAGSGTLVVGDVDGALKGWFDKHAVGVVFLRPDRFVGATCLAQESGRALAALRTAMSATAVPAVQLAEVAA
;
A
#
# COMPACT_ATOMS: atom_id res chain seq x y z
N MET A 1 7.16 13.62 10.82
CA MET A 1 7.16 13.42 9.34
C MET A 1 6.05 12.47 8.88
N ARG A 2 6.02 11.19 9.28
CA ARG A 2 5.00 10.24 8.79
C ARG A 2 3.56 10.62 9.11
N ASP A 3 3.29 11.11 10.33
CA ASP A 3 1.92 11.54 10.71
C ASP A 3 1.48 12.77 9.92
N ALA A 4 2.40 13.70 9.66
CA ALA A 4 2.14 14.86 8.82
C ALA A 4 1.77 14.43 7.40
N THR A 5 2.57 13.58 6.74
CA THR A 5 2.25 13.05 5.41
C THR A 5 0.88 12.36 5.37
N HIS A 6 0.56 11.59 6.41
CA HIS A 6 -0.71 10.89 6.53
C HIS A 6 -1.92 11.83 6.70
N LEU A 7 -1.78 12.91 7.46
CA LEU A 7 -2.83 13.91 7.64
C LEU A 7 -2.96 14.84 6.43
N SER A 8 -1.83 15.24 5.82
CA SER A 8 -1.77 16.19 4.73
C SER A 8 -2.60 15.77 3.52
N TRP A 9 -2.52 14.50 3.11
CA TRP A 9 -3.30 14.06 1.95
C TRP A 9 -4.80 14.02 2.27
N LYS A 10 -5.19 13.62 3.48
CA LYS A 10 -6.61 13.61 3.90
C LYS A 10 -7.20 15.01 3.91
N LEU A 11 -6.47 15.98 4.48
CA LEU A 11 -6.84 17.39 4.44
C LEU A 11 -6.94 17.90 3.00
N ALA A 12 -5.96 17.59 2.15
CA ALA A 12 -5.98 18.01 0.75
C ALA A 12 -7.17 17.40 -0.01
N THR A 13 -7.54 16.14 0.24
CA THR A 13 -8.72 15.48 -0.35
C THR A 13 -10.03 16.16 0.09
N VAL A 14 -10.17 16.51 1.37
CA VAL A 14 -11.35 17.22 1.88
C VAL A 14 -11.43 18.63 1.29
N LEU A 15 -10.33 19.38 1.29
CA LEU A 15 -10.27 20.74 0.74
C LEU A 15 -10.52 20.78 -0.78
N ALA A 16 -10.13 19.72 -1.50
CA ALA A 16 -10.43 19.56 -2.93
C ALA A 16 -11.90 19.16 -3.20
N GLY A 17 -12.72 18.94 -2.16
CA GLY A 17 -14.10 18.53 -2.29
C GLY A 17 -14.28 17.07 -2.75
N GLN A 18 -13.23 16.25 -2.67
CA GLN A 18 -13.22 14.85 -3.11
C GLN A 18 -13.73 13.88 -2.03
N ALA A 19 -13.73 14.29 -0.77
CA ALA A 19 -14.21 13.52 0.37
C ALA A 19 -14.87 14.40 1.43
N GLN A 20 -15.74 13.81 2.24
CA GLN A 20 -16.36 14.46 3.40
C GLN A 20 -15.37 14.56 4.58
N ASP A 21 -15.65 15.46 5.51
CA ASP A 21 -14.84 15.70 6.73
C ASP A 21 -14.64 14.43 7.59
N SER A 22 -15.55 13.46 7.51
CA SER A 22 -15.44 12.14 8.16
C SER A 22 -14.20 11.35 7.73
N LEU A 23 -13.57 11.69 6.60
CA LEU A 23 -12.25 11.15 6.22
C LEU A 23 -11.19 11.47 7.30
N LEU A 24 -11.27 12.61 7.97
CA LEU A 24 -10.29 13.01 8.97
C LEU A 24 -10.35 12.13 10.23
N ASP A 25 -11.53 11.60 10.58
CA ASP A 25 -11.71 10.69 11.72
C ASP A 25 -10.93 9.38 11.55
N THR A 26 -10.67 8.98 10.31
CA THR A 26 -9.85 7.79 10.01
C THR A 26 -8.38 7.98 10.37
N PHE A 27 -7.90 9.22 10.56
CA PHE A 27 -6.51 9.49 10.96
C PHE A 27 -6.18 8.87 12.32
N GLU A 28 -7.03 9.13 13.32
CA GLU A 28 -6.82 8.62 14.68
C GLU A 28 -6.90 7.09 14.70
N THR A 29 -7.91 6.55 14.05
CA THR A 29 -8.14 5.10 13.95
C THR A 29 -6.94 4.36 13.33
N GLU A 30 -6.35 4.91 12.27
CA GLU A 30 -5.21 4.29 11.57
C GLU A 30 -3.89 4.39 12.37
N ARG A 31 -3.71 5.42 13.19
CA ARG A 31 -2.43 5.73 13.85
C ARG A 31 -2.32 5.25 15.28
N HIS A 32 -3.43 5.19 16.00
CA HIS A 32 -3.45 4.79 17.40
C HIS A 32 -2.75 3.44 17.64
N ASP A 33 -3.07 2.44 16.82
CA ASP A 33 -2.50 1.09 16.95
C ASP A 33 -0.99 1.04 16.71
N HIS A 34 -0.49 1.83 15.76
CA HIS A 34 0.95 1.89 15.48
C HIS A 34 1.70 2.63 16.59
N ALA A 35 1.15 3.73 17.08
CA ALA A 35 1.72 4.48 18.20
C ALA A 35 1.80 3.62 19.47
N LYS A 36 0.71 2.90 19.79
CA LYS A 36 0.67 1.96 20.91
C LYS A 36 1.71 0.85 20.77
N ALA A 37 1.81 0.23 19.60
CA ALA A 37 2.80 -0.84 19.37
C ALA A 37 4.25 -0.35 19.54
N MET A 38 4.55 0.89 19.15
CA MET A 38 5.86 1.51 19.37
C MET A 38 6.12 1.81 20.85
N ILE A 39 5.11 2.29 21.59
CA ILE A 39 5.21 2.55 23.03
C ILE A 39 5.44 1.24 23.80
N ASP A 40 4.61 0.22 23.54
CA ASP A 40 4.71 -1.09 24.19
C ASP A 40 6.08 -1.73 23.91
N LEU A 41 6.59 -1.55 22.68
CA LEU A 41 7.94 -1.97 22.31
C LEU A 41 9.01 -1.26 23.13
N SER A 42 8.94 0.07 23.22
CA SER A 42 9.88 0.88 24.01
C SER A 42 9.83 0.54 25.50
N MET A 43 8.64 0.31 26.07
CA MET A 43 8.47 -0.12 27.46
C MET A 43 9.06 -1.51 27.70
N THR A 44 8.83 -2.45 26.79
CA THR A 44 9.40 -3.82 26.87
C THR A 44 10.93 -3.77 26.84
N PHE A 45 11.52 -2.99 25.94
CA PHE A 45 12.97 -2.78 25.90
C PHE A 45 13.49 -2.12 27.19
N GLY A 46 12.78 -1.13 27.74
CA GLY A 46 13.12 -0.49 29.01
C GLY A 46 13.21 -1.49 30.15
N ASN A 47 12.24 -2.40 30.25
CA ASN A 47 12.19 -3.44 31.27
C ASN A 47 13.32 -4.48 31.13
N ILE A 48 13.73 -4.81 29.90
CA ILE A 48 14.84 -5.74 29.62
C ILE A 48 16.20 -5.12 29.97
N ILE A 49 16.37 -3.81 29.72
CA ILE A 49 17.64 -3.10 30.00
C ILE A 49 17.81 -2.80 31.48
N LYS A 50 16.72 -2.49 32.19
CA LYS A 50 16.73 -2.15 33.63
C LYS A 50 15.96 -3.19 34.47
N PRO A 51 16.44 -4.44 34.58
CA PRO A 51 15.81 -5.40 35.47
C PRO A 51 16.00 -4.97 36.92
N THR A 52 14.91 -4.89 37.68
CA THR A 52 14.89 -4.54 39.12
C THR A 52 15.28 -5.70 40.04
N ASN A 53 15.48 -6.91 39.50
CA ASN A 53 15.79 -8.13 40.26
C ASN A 53 17.20 -8.67 39.91
N ARG A 54 18.03 -8.92 40.94
CA ARG A 54 19.42 -9.39 40.81
C ARG A 54 19.55 -10.76 40.11
N VAL A 55 18.54 -11.63 40.24
CA VAL A 55 18.53 -12.95 39.55
C VAL A 55 18.30 -12.78 38.05
N VAL A 56 17.45 -11.84 37.66
CA VAL A 56 17.16 -11.51 36.26
C VAL A 56 18.37 -10.84 35.60
N CYS A 57 19.13 -10.02 36.34
CA CYS A 57 20.43 -9.52 35.86
C CYS A 57 21.39 -10.65 35.48
N GLY A 58 21.56 -11.64 36.35
CA GLY A 58 22.49 -12.75 36.11
C GLY A 58 22.11 -13.59 34.88
N ALA A 59 20.82 -13.90 34.73
CA ALA A 59 20.31 -14.60 33.56
C ALA A 59 20.47 -13.78 32.27
N ARG A 60 20.20 -12.46 32.32
CA ARG A 60 20.39 -11.55 31.18
C ARG A 60 21.85 -11.50 30.76
N ASP A 61 22.78 -11.32 31.69
CA ASP A 61 24.20 -11.15 31.36
C ASP A 61 24.79 -12.45 30.77
N LEU A 62 24.32 -13.61 31.22
CA LEU A 62 24.65 -14.90 30.62
C LEU A 62 24.06 -15.04 29.21
N ALA A 63 22.78 -14.67 29.03
CA ALA A 63 22.13 -14.69 27.72
C ALA A 63 22.76 -13.70 26.73
N SER A 64 23.12 -12.49 27.15
CA SER A 64 23.81 -11.49 26.32
C SER A 64 25.19 -11.97 25.89
N ARG A 65 25.93 -12.67 26.77
CA ARG A 65 27.21 -13.31 26.41
C ARG A 65 27.04 -14.42 25.37
N ALA A 66 25.98 -15.24 25.50
CA ALA A 66 25.67 -16.28 24.52
C ALA A 66 25.21 -15.69 23.17
N LEU A 67 24.38 -14.64 23.18
CA LEU A 67 23.86 -13.97 21.98
C LEU A 67 24.95 -13.21 21.22
N ASN A 68 25.98 -12.70 21.90
CA ASN A 68 27.15 -12.05 21.28
C ASN A 68 28.03 -13.00 20.43
N LEU A 69 27.84 -14.32 20.54
CA LEU A 69 28.55 -15.30 19.73
C LEU A 69 27.95 -15.44 18.32
N SER A 70 26.75 -14.89 18.06
CA SER A 70 26.09 -14.97 16.76
C SER A 70 26.06 -13.59 16.07
N PRO A 71 26.82 -13.40 14.97
CA PRO A 71 26.79 -12.18 14.18
C PRO A 71 25.37 -11.82 13.71
N ARG A 72 24.58 -12.83 13.32
CA ARG A 72 23.19 -12.64 12.85
C ARG A 72 22.25 -12.06 13.89
N VAL A 73 22.45 -12.40 15.16
CA VAL A 73 21.63 -11.86 16.26
C VAL A 73 22.04 -10.40 16.52
N LYS A 74 23.34 -10.13 16.46
CA LYS A 74 23.87 -8.76 16.59
C LYS A 74 23.35 -7.85 15.49
N ASP A 75 23.36 -8.31 14.24
CA ASP A 75 22.80 -7.61 13.09
C ASP A 75 21.29 -7.39 13.26
N TYR A 76 20.55 -8.40 13.72
CA TYR A 76 19.11 -8.30 13.97
C TYR A 76 18.72 -7.20 14.98
N PHE A 77 19.49 -7.06 16.07
CA PHE A 77 19.28 -5.99 17.07
C PHE A 77 19.82 -4.64 16.60
N ALA A 78 20.98 -4.60 15.94
CA ALA A 78 21.59 -3.38 15.42
C ALA A 78 20.73 -2.72 14.32
N ASP A 79 20.16 -3.53 13.44
CA ASP A 79 19.29 -3.08 12.34
C ASP A 79 17.85 -2.75 12.81
N MET A 80 17.55 -2.88 14.11
CA MET A 80 16.21 -2.68 14.68
C MET A 80 15.10 -3.47 13.95
N ARG A 81 15.39 -4.69 13.49
CA ARG A 81 14.46 -5.52 12.67
C ARG A 81 13.21 -5.98 13.43
N PHE A 82 13.11 -5.70 14.73
CA PHE A 82 11.95 -5.92 15.57
C PHE A 82 10.95 -4.75 15.58
N LYS A 83 11.24 -3.64 14.86
CA LYS A 83 10.27 -2.53 14.73
C LYS A 83 8.98 -3.04 14.07
N PRO A 84 7.81 -2.93 14.73
CA PRO A 84 6.56 -3.36 14.13
C PRO A 84 6.34 -2.59 12.83
N MET A 85 6.29 -3.33 11.73
CA MET A 85 6.06 -2.75 10.41
C MET A 85 4.69 -2.07 10.40
N PRO A 86 4.58 -0.83 9.90
CA PRO A 86 3.31 -0.12 9.84
C PRO A 86 2.27 -0.96 9.08
N PHE A 87 1.17 -1.24 9.76
CA PHE A 87 0.03 -1.97 9.22
C PHE A 87 -1.23 -1.24 9.63
N TYR A 88 -1.94 -0.67 8.66
CA TYR A 88 -3.29 -0.19 8.90
C TYR A 88 -4.24 -1.38 8.82
N ALA A 89 -5.11 -1.53 9.81
CA ALA A 89 -6.15 -2.58 9.85
C ALA A 89 -7.55 -2.01 9.55
N LYS A 90 -7.71 -0.70 9.73
CA LYS A 90 -8.96 0.06 9.63
C LYS A 90 -8.70 1.39 8.93
N GLY A 91 -9.74 2.07 8.44
CA GLY A 91 -9.66 3.40 7.81
C GLY A 91 -9.81 3.34 6.28
N VAL A 92 -8.96 4.06 5.54
CA VAL A 92 -9.05 4.07 4.06
C VAL A 92 -8.35 2.84 3.47
N VAL A 93 -9.05 1.71 3.55
CA VAL A 93 -8.56 0.38 3.22
C VAL A 93 -9.75 -0.52 2.83
N VAL A 94 -9.50 -1.50 1.96
CA VAL A 94 -10.53 -2.43 1.46
C VAL A 94 -10.06 -3.87 1.65
N ALA A 95 -10.90 -4.70 2.27
CA ALA A 95 -10.61 -6.12 2.46
C ALA A 95 -10.42 -6.82 1.09
N PRO A 96 -9.27 -7.50 0.85
CA PRO A 96 -8.94 -8.01 -0.48
C PRO A 96 -9.82 -9.17 -0.96
N ASP A 97 -10.49 -9.88 -0.03
CA ASP A 97 -11.27 -11.08 -0.35
C ASP A 97 -12.78 -10.80 -0.43
N THR A 98 -13.28 -9.88 0.40
CA THR A 98 -14.70 -9.56 0.50
C THR A 98 -15.06 -8.23 -0.14
N LEU A 99 -14.06 -7.40 -0.45
CA LEU A 99 -14.19 -6.03 -0.93
C LEU A 99 -15.02 -5.15 0.03
N VAL A 100 -14.99 -5.47 1.33
CA VAL A 100 -15.60 -4.65 2.37
C VAL A 100 -14.73 -3.43 2.64
N ALA A 101 -15.35 -2.26 2.67
CA ALA A 101 -14.71 -0.99 2.95
C ALA A 101 -14.41 -0.83 4.45
N GLY A 102 -13.31 -0.16 4.79
CA GLY A 102 -13.08 0.36 6.13
C GLY A 102 -12.29 -0.55 7.07
N GLU A 103 -12.24 -1.86 6.82
CA GLU A 103 -11.54 -2.82 7.68
C GLU A 103 -11.04 -4.04 6.90
N GLN A 104 -9.91 -4.60 7.31
CA GLN A 104 -9.29 -5.76 6.69
C GLN A 104 -8.57 -6.63 7.73
N PRO A 105 -8.64 -7.95 7.58
CA PRO A 105 -7.94 -8.86 8.46
C PRO A 105 -6.43 -8.86 8.17
N ARG A 106 -5.60 -9.04 9.20
CA ARG A 106 -4.13 -9.21 9.05
C ARG A 106 -3.76 -10.44 8.22
N LYS A 107 -4.57 -11.51 8.30
CA LYS A 107 -4.37 -12.77 7.58
C LYS A 107 -5.60 -13.07 6.73
N ARG A 108 -5.37 -13.53 5.50
CA ARG A 108 -6.41 -14.03 4.60
C ARG A 108 -6.73 -15.47 4.97
N THR A 109 -7.99 -15.75 5.27
CA THR A 109 -8.49 -17.07 5.68
C THR A 109 -9.54 -17.64 4.73
N SER A 110 -9.85 -16.94 3.64
CA SER A 110 -10.86 -17.36 2.67
C SER A 110 -10.51 -18.70 2.00
N GLY A 111 -11.52 -19.52 1.75
CA GLY A 111 -11.41 -20.79 1.03
C GLY A 111 -11.28 -20.63 -0.50
N PHE A 112 -11.35 -19.40 -1.01
CA PHE A 112 -11.28 -19.10 -2.44
C PHE A 112 -9.88 -19.37 -3.02
N MET A 113 -9.82 -19.75 -4.30
CA MET A 113 -8.60 -20.26 -4.93
C MET A 113 -7.44 -19.26 -4.92
N THR A 114 -7.71 -17.96 -5.07
CA THR A 114 -6.67 -16.91 -4.99
C THR A 114 -6.01 -16.86 -3.62
N VAL A 115 -6.78 -17.04 -2.54
CA VAL A 115 -6.25 -17.09 -1.17
C VAL A 115 -5.53 -18.40 -0.91
N LYS A 116 -6.02 -19.53 -1.43
CA LYS A 116 -5.34 -20.82 -1.30
C LYS A 116 -3.99 -20.82 -2.01
N ASN A 117 -3.92 -20.26 -3.21
CA ASN A 117 -2.73 -20.24 -4.06
C ASN A 117 -1.72 -19.13 -3.71
N ALA A 118 -2.15 -18.09 -2.99
CA ALA A 118 -1.22 -17.06 -2.51
C ALA A 118 -0.14 -17.68 -1.61
N VAL A 119 1.12 -17.43 -1.96
CA VAL A 119 2.29 -17.85 -1.18
C VAL A 119 2.27 -17.17 0.19
N GLU A 120 1.90 -15.89 0.21
CA GLU A 120 1.77 -15.11 1.43
C GLU A 120 0.30 -14.99 1.87
N LYS A 121 -0.01 -15.54 3.04
CA LYS A 121 -1.35 -15.41 3.65
C LYS A 121 -1.55 -14.08 4.36
N SER A 122 -0.51 -13.29 4.56
CA SER A 122 -0.63 -11.96 5.14
C SER A 122 -1.16 -10.99 4.08
N THR A 123 -2.13 -10.14 4.45
CA THR A 123 -2.71 -9.22 3.46
C THR A 123 -1.67 -8.17 3.01
N PRO A 124 -1.62 -7.79 1.72
CA PRO A 124 -0.85 -6.64 1.27
C PRO A 124 -1.51 -5.30 1.64
N VAL A 125 -2.83 -5.29 1.81
CA VAL A 125 -3.61 -4.09 2.13
C VAL A 125 -3.21 -3.54 3.50
N GLY A 126 -3.04 -2.22 3.60
CA GLY A 126 -2.61 -1.54 4.81
C GLY A 126 -1.11 -1.60 5.06
N LYS A 127 -0.30 -2.14 4.14
CA LYS A 127 1.17 -2.11 4.17
C LYS A 127 1.72 -1.12 3.14
N GLN A 128 2.96 -0.66 3.34
CA GLN A 128 3.68 0.11 2.33
C GLN A 128 4.00 -0.75 1.12
N PHE A 129 3.83 -0.17 -0.07
CA PHE A 129 4.22 -0.77 -1.33
C PHE A 129 5.75 -0.72 -1.49
N PRO A 130 6.41 -1.72 -2.12
CA PRO A 130 7.85 -1.68 -2.34
C PRO A 130 8.25 -0.50 -3.24
N GLN A 131 9.49 -0.02 -3.07
CA GLN A 131 10.04 1.08 -3.85
C GLN A 131 11.28 0.63 -4.66
N PRO A 132 11.08 -0.18 -5.73
CA PRO A 132 12.16 -0.66 -6.57
C PRO A 132 12.66 0.42 -7.55
N ARG A 133 13.76 0.11 -8.23
CA ARG A 133 14.20 0.89 -9.39
C ARG A 133 13.50 0.37 -10.64
N VAL A 134 12.99 1.29 -11.46
CA VAL A 134 12.17 0.97 -12.61
C VAL A 134 12.60 1.77 -13.84
N ASN A 135 12.19 1.29 -15.00
CA ASN A 135 12.34 2.00 -16.26
C ASN A 135 10.96 2.43 -16.80
N THR A 136 10.95 3.52 -17.54
CA THR A 136 9.82 4.04 -18.32
C THR A 136 10.37 4.52 -19.67
N ALA A 137 9.52 4.98 -20.58
CA ALA A 137 9.96 5.62 -21.82
C ALA A 137 10.92 6.80 -21.58
N GLU A 138 10.73 7.54 -20.48
CA GLU A 138 11.46 8.79 -20.20
C GLU A 138 12.60 8.63 -19.18
N HIS A 139 12.56 7.59 -18.36
CA HIS A 139 13.47 7.42 -17.23
C HIS A 139 14.04 6.00 -17.15
N THR A 140 15.35 5.91 -16.91
CA THR A 140 16.06 4.65 -16.69
C THR A 140 16.55 4.56 -15.25
N GLY A 141 16.17 3.50 -14.54
CA GLY A 141 16.57 3.25 -13.15
C GLY A 141 16.06 4.29 -12.15
N ALA A 142 14.93 4.94 -12.43
CA ALA A 142 14.32 5.86 -11.47
C ALA A 142 13.69 5.10 -10.30
N ARG A 143 13.48 5.76 -9.15
CA ARG A 143 12.66 5.16 -8.09
C ARG A 143 11.20 5.15 -8.55
N LEU A 144 10.46 4.10 -8.19
CA LEU A 144 9.05 3.98 -8.55
C LEU A 144 8.21 5.23 -8.23
N ASP A 145 8.41 5.80 -7.04
CA ASP A 145 7.67 6.98 -6.60
C ASP A 145 7.94 8.24 -7.44
N ASP A 146 9.15 8.36 -7.99
CA ASP A 146 9.55 9.51 -8.80
C ASP A 146 8.80 9.51 -10.14
N VAL A 147 8.51 8.32 -10.69
CA VAL A 147 7.78 8.19 -11.97
C VAL A 147 6.27 8.14 -11.79
N THR A 148 5.78 7.57 -10.68
CA THR A 148 4.33 7.48 -10.41
C THR A 148 3.75 8.79 -9.86
N GLY A 149 4.58 9.68 -9.30
CA GLY A 149 4.13 10.91 -8.64
C GLY A 149 3.52 10.63 -7.27
N THR A 150 3.23 11.65 -6.46
CA THR A 150 2.96 11.53 -5.01
C THR A 150 1.51 11.31 -4.61
N TRP A 151 0.61 11.10 -5.57
CA TRP A 151 -0.82 10.99 -5.33
C TRP A 151 -1.35 9.57 -5.55
N TRP A 152 -2.67 9.41 -5.64
CA TRP A 152 -3.31 8.13 -5.90
C TRP A 152 -2.72 7.46 -7.15
N THR A 153 -2.45 6.16 -7.06
CA THR A 153 -2.01 5.36 -8.19
C THR A 153 -2.86 4.10 -8.29
N VAL A 154 -3.41 3.84 -9.47
CA VAL A 154 -4.09 2.58 -9.79
C VAL A 154 -3.19 1.82 -10.73
N ALA A 155 -2.60 0.74 -10.22
CA ALA A 155 -1.63 -0.04 -10.96
C ALA A 155 -2.12 -1.46 -11.24
N ALA A 156 -1.84 -1.96 -12.44
CA ALA A 156 -2.14 -3.33 -12.84
C ALA A 156 -0.87 -4.04 -13.34
N TRP A 157 -0.75 -5.34 -13.09
CA TRP A 157 0.32 -6.15 -13.67
C TRP A 157 -0.09 -6.71 -15.03
N GLY A 158 0.68 -6.39 -16.07
CA GLY A 158 0.53 -6.93 -17.42
C GLY A 158 -0.75 -6.52 -18.15
N ASN A 159 -1.42 -5.47 -17.70
CA ASN A 159 -2.67 -4.98 -18.29
C ASN A 159 -2.72 -3.45 -18.27
N ASP A 160 -3.48 -2.85 -19.17
CA ASP A 160 -3.80 -1.43 -19.15
C ASP A 160 -4.92 -1.17 -18.13
N PRO A 161 -4.64 -0.54 -16.97
CA PRO A 161 -5.67 -0.21 -16.00
C PRO A 161 -6.76 0.72 -16.55
N ALA A 162 -6.52 1.50 -17.61
CA ALA A 162 -7.56 2.32 -18.21
C ALA A 162 -8.70 1.46 -18.81
N ARG A 163 -8.40 0.23 -19.25
CA ARG A 163 -9.37 -0.73 -19.83
C ARG A 163 -10.16 -1.50 -18.77
N LEU A 164 -9.79 -1.39 -17.50
CA LEU A 164 -10.40 -2.09 -16.36
C LEU A 164 -11.63 -1.38 -15.78
N PHE A 165 -11.88 -0.15 -16.21
CA PHE A 165 -12.93 0.72 -15.67
C PHE A 165 -13.88 1.18 -16.78
N THR A 166 -15.09 1.54 -16.40
CA THR A 166 -16.03 2.29 -17.25
C THR A 166 -15.61 3.75 -17.42
N ASP A 167 -16.21 4.49 -18.35
CA ASP A 167 -15.94 5.93 -18.52
C ASP A 167 -16.24 6.73 -17.25
N GLU A 168 -17.34 6.40 -16.57
CA GLU A 168 -17.73 7.05 -15.32
C GLU A 168 -16.68 6.81 -14.22
N GLU A 169 -16.25 5.56 -14.03
CA GLU A 169 -15.23 5.19 -13.05
C GLU A 169 -13.87 5.82 -13.38
N ARG A 170 -13.49 5.92 -14.67
CA ARG A 170 -12.29 6.65 -15.10
C ARG A 170 -12.38 8.12 -14.75
N ALA A 171 -13.52 8.76 -14.99
CA ALA A 171 -13.71 10.16 -14.65
C ALA A 171 -13.70 10.40 -13.13
N GLN A 172 -14.26 9.47 -12.33
CA GLN A 172 -14.12 9.48 -10.86
C GLN A 172 -12.66 9.37 -10.41
N LEU A 173 -11.88 8.45 -11.00
CA LEU A 173 -10.47 8.28 -10.69
C LEU A 173 -9.64 9.51 -11.10
N ARG A 174 -9.92 10.11 -12.26
CA ARG A 174 -9.31 11.39 -12.68
C ARG A 174 -9.65 12.52 -11.72
N HIS A 175 -10.91 12.61 -11.27
CA HIS A 175 -11.33 13.60 -10.27
C HIS A 175 -10.58 13.41 -8.94
N MET A 176 -10.31 12.17 -8.54
CA MET A 176 -9.46 11.85 -7.39
C MET A 176 -7.96 12.14 -7.64
N GLY A 177 -7.56 12.52 -8.85
CA GLY A 177 -6.16 12.72 -9.26
C GLY A 177 -5.37 11.42 -9.43
N ALA A 178 -6.05 10.28 -9.60
CA ALA A 178 -5.40 8.99 -9.70
C ALA A 178 -4.63 8.83 -11.01
N ARG A 179 -3.38 8.39 -10.91
CA ARG A 179 -2.56 8.03 -12.06
C ARG A 179 -2.72 6.55 -12.39
N PHE A 180 -2.92 6.26 -13.66
CA PHE A 180 -2.93 4.89 -14.19
C PHE A 180 -1.50 4.41 -14.48
N VAL A 181 -1.16 3.22 -14.00
CA VAL A 181 0.17 2.62 -14.14
C VAL A 181 0.07 1.15 -14.55
N SER A 182 0.80 0.75 -15.58
CA SER A 182 0.93 -0.66 -15.98
C SER A 182 2.33 -1.15 -15.63
N PHE A 183 2.41 -2.14 -14.74
CA PHE A 183 3.64 -2.83 -14.39
C PHE A 183 3.84 -4.06 -15.29
N MET A 184 5.06 -4.29 -15.75
CA MET A 184 5.40 -5.47 -16.56
C MET A 184 6.90 -5.76 -16.50
N SER A 185 7.34 -6.87 -17.09
CA SER A 185 8.77 -7.10 -17.26
C SER A 185 9.38 -6.06 -18.20
N GLU A 186 10.64 -5.69 -17.97
CA GLU A 186 11.34 -4.73 -18.84
C GLU A 186 11.34 -5.14 -20.32
N THR A 187 11.35 -6.45 -20.60
CA THR A 187 11.27 -7.00 -21.96
C THR A 187 9.94 -6.73 -22.68
N GLN A 188 8.84 -6.54 -21.93
CA GLN A 188 7.51 -6.27 -22.47
C GLN A 188 7.21 -4.78 -22.56
N ARG A 189 7.95 -3.94 -21.85
CA ARG A 189 7.71 -2.48 -21.75
C ARG A 189 7.61 -1.80 -23.12
N PRO A 190 8.55 -1.99 -24.09
CA PRO A 190 8.45 -1.29 -25.37
C PRO A 190 7.19 -1.66 -26.17
N TRP A 191 6.76 -2.92 -26.10
CA TRP A 191 5.52 -3.36 -26.76
C TRP A 191 4.29 -2.69 -26.12
N ALA A 192 4.23 -2.67 -24.79
CA ALA A 192 3.09 -2.07 -24.09
C ALA A 192 3.06 -0.54 -24.20
N GLU A 193 4.21 0.13 -24.29
CA GLU A 193 4.28 1.57 -24.57
C GLU A 193 3.62 1.90 -25.91
N ALA A 194 3.80 1.04 -26.92
CA ALA A 194 3.13 1.19 -28.21
C ALA A 194 1.64 0.82 -28.15
N GLU A 195 1.29 -0.30 -27.49
CA GLU A 195 -0.09 -0.81 -27.40
C GLU A 195 -1.00 0.07 -26.54
N TYR A 196 -0.47 0.69 -25.49
CA TYR A 196 -1.20 1.57 -24.57
C TYR A 196 -1.06 3.05 -24.94
N ALA A 197 -0.48 3.35 -26.11
CA ALA A 197 -0.40 4.70 -26.62
C ALA A 197 -1.80 5.33 -26.68
N GLY A 198 -1.96 6.51 -26.05
CA GLY A 198 -3.21 7.24 -26.00
C GLY A 198 -4.16 6.88 -24.86
N SER A 199 -3.91 5.84 -24.05
CA SER A 199 -4.76 5.55 -22.87
C SER A 199 -4.47 6.45 -21.67
N GLY A 200 -3.35 7.16 -21.68
CA GLY A 200 -2.86 7.97 -20.55
C GLY A 200 -2.23 7.14 -19.43
N THR A 201 -2.10 5.82 -19.62
CA THR A 201 -1.43 4.92 -18.68
C THR A 201 0.09 5.06 -18.76
N LEU A 202 0.74 5.22 -17.61
CA LEU A 202 2.19 5.14 -17.51
C LEU A 202 2.64 3.68 -17.55
N VAL A 203 3.48 3.32 -18.51
CA VAL A 203 4.08 1.99 -18.60
C VAL A 203 5.39 1.96 -17.81
N VAL A 204 5.51 0.98 -16.91
CA VAL A 204 6.66 0.83 -15.99
C VAL A 204 7.23 -0.58 -16.13
N GLY A 205 8.51 -0.64 -16.50
CA GLY A 205 9.29 -1.86 -16.60
C GLY A 205 9.95 -2.22 -15.29
N ASP A 206 9.71 -3.46 -14.84
CA ASP A 206 10.32 -4.11 -13.70
C ASP A 206 11.68 -4.68 -14.09
N VAL A 207 12.74 -4.07 -13.55
CA VAL A 207 14.14 -4.34 -13.93
C VAL A 207 14.71 -5.52 -13.14
N ASP A 208 14.42 -5.58 -11.84
CA ASP A 208 14.98 -6.56 -10.90
C ASP A 208 13.98 -7.64 -10.48
N GLY A 209 12.74 -7.58 -10.99
CA GLY A 209 11.69 -8.54 -10.68
C GLY A 209 11.01 -8.29 -9.33
N ALA A 210 11.30 -7.17 -8.66
CA ALA A 210 10.74 -6.87 -7.35
C ALA A 210 9.21 -6.68 -7.42
N LEU A 211 8.71 -6.05 -8.48
CA LEU A 211 7.26 -5.87 -8.67
C LEU A 211 6.60 -7.21 -8.99
N LYS A 212 7.14 -7.97 -9.94
CA LYS A 212 6.65 -9.32 -10.28
C LYS A 212 6.58 -10.21 -9.05
N GLY A 213 7.67 -10.24 -8.29
CA GLY A 213 7.75 -11.02 -7.05
C GLY A 213 6.75 -10.57 -5.98
N TRP A 214 6.39 -9.29 -5.95
CA TRP A 214 5.32 -8.79 -5.08
C TRP A 214 3.94 -9.27 -5.55
N PHE A 215 3.61 -9.16 -6.84
CA PHE A 215 2.30 -9.62 -7.37
C PHE A 215 2.13 -11.15 -7.22
N ASP A 216 3.19 -11.92 -7.46
CA ASP A 216 3.17 -13.39 -7.32
C ASP A 216 2.87 -13.85 -5.90
N LYS A 217 3.40 -13.15 -4.89
CA LYS A 217 3.17 -13.51 -3.48
C LYS A 217 1.73 -13.30 -3.04
N HIS A 218 1.05 -12.31 -3.61
CA HIS A 218 -0.26 -11.85 -3.14
C HIS A 218 -1.44 -12.32 -4.00
N ALA A 219 -1.20 -12.87 -5.19
CA ALA A 219 -2.23 -13.37 -6.11
C ALA A 219 -3.33 -12.33 -6.41
N VAL A 220 -2.91 -11.11 -6.75
CA VAL A 220 -3.75 -9.96 -7.11
C VAL A 220 -3.42 -9.49 -8.52
N GLY A 221 -4.35 -8.81 -9.18
CA GLY A 221 -4.13 -8.24 -10.52
C GLY A 221 -3.99 -6.72 -10.53
N VAL A 222 -4.64 -6.06 -9.57
CA VAL A 222 -4.72 -4.59 -9.48
C VAL A 222 -4.45 -4.16 -8.04
N VAL A 223 -3.75 -3.03 -7.89
CA VAL A 223 -3.42 -2.39 -6.63
C VAL A 223 -3.77 -0.90 -6.69
N PHE A 224 -4.44 -0.42 -5.64
CA PHE A 224 -4.73 0.99 -5.41
C PHE A 224 -3.78 1.49 -4.33
N LEU A 225 -2.85 2.36 -4.71
CA LEU A 225 -1.89 2.99 -3.80
C LEU A 225 -2.42 4.34 -3.38
N ARG A 226 -2.44 4.54 -2.06
CA ARG A 226 -2.76 5.81 -1.41
C ARG A 226 -1.64 6.83 -1.64
N PRO A 227 -1.92 8.14 -1.47
CA PRO A 227 -0.90 9.19 -1.52
C PRO A 227 0.25 9.02 -0.51
N ASP A 228 0.03 8.27 0.58
CA ASP A 228 1.06 7.95 1.58
C ASP A 228 1.83 6.64 1.28
N ARG A 229 1.67 6.08 0.08
CA ARG A 229 2.33 4.84 -0.42
C ARG A 229 1.90 3.54 0.25
N PHE A 230 0.82 3.58 1.02
CA PHE A 230 0.19 2.39 1.53
C PHE A 230 -0.79 1.81 0.50
N VAL A 231 -0.89 0.49 0.50
CA VAL A 231 -1.88 -0.22 -0.30
C VAL A 231 -3.26 0.01 0.32
N GLY A 232 -4.12 0.76 -0.37
CA GLY A 232 -5.51 1.01 0.05
C GLY A 232 -6.43 -0.14 -0.36
N ALA A 233 -6.24 -0.71 -1.54
CA ALA A 233 -7.02 -1.85 -2.00
C ALA A 233 -6.19 -2.73 -2.95
N THR A 234 -6.55 -4.00 -3.02
CA THR A 234 -6.08 -4.93 -4.05
C THR A 234 -7.24 -5.79 -4.49
N CYS A 235 -7.29 -6.14 -5.77
CA CYS A 235 -8.33 -7.00 -6.30
C CYS A 235 -7.85 -7.75 -7.55
N LEU A 236 -8.71 -8.64 -8.05
CA LEU A 236 -8.59 -9.14 -9.41
C LEU A 236 -9.00 -8.06 -10.42
N ALA A 237 -8.49 -8.15 -11.65
CA ALA A 237 -8.81 -7.16 -12.70
C ALA A 237 -10.33 -7.02 -12.95
N GLN A 238 -11.06 -8.13 -12.92
CA GLN A 238 -12.52 -8.14 -13.10
C GLN A 238 -13.30 -7.51 -11.93
N GLU A 239 -12.65 -7.29 -10.79
CA GLU A 239 -13.27 -6.72 -9.58
C GLU A 239 -12.89 -5.24 -9.37
N SER A 240 -12.17 -4.63 -10.32
CA SER A 240 -11.62 -3.27 -10.20
C SER A 240 -12.68 -2.23 -9.87
N GLY A 241 -13.84 -2.25 -10.55
CA GLY A 241 -14.95 -1.33 -10.26
C GLY A 241 -15.55 -1.51 -8.86
N ARG A 242 -15.73 -2.76 -8.42
CA ARG A 242 -16.21 -3.07 -7.06
C ARG A 242 -15.21 -2.62 -5.99
N ALA A 243 -13.92 -2.84 -6.23
CA ALA A 243 -12.87 -2.38 -5.33
C ALA A 243 -12.79 -0.85 -5.27
N LEU A 244 -12.95 -0.15 -6.40
CA LEU A 244 -13.04 1.30 -6.44
C LEU A 244 -14.25 1.82 -5.64
N ALA A 245 -15.43 1.24 -5.82
CA ALA A 245 -16.63 1.63 -5.06
C ALA A 245 -16.44 1.43 -3.54
N ALA A 246 -15.84 0.32 -3.13
CA ALA A 246 -15.49 0.07 -1.74
C ALA A 246 -14.45 1.08 -1.21
N LEU A 247 -13.42 1.41 -2.00
CA LEU A 247 -12.40 2.38 -1.63
C LEU A 247 -13.00 3.78 -1.46
N ARG A 248 -13.88 4.20 -2.37
CA ARG A 248 -14.63 5.45 -2.30
C ARG A 248 -15.51 5.51 -1.05
N THR A 249 -16.13 4.39 -0.69
CA THR A 249 -16.89 4.28 0.58
C THR A 249 -15.96 4.44 1.79
N ALA A 250 -14.82 3.73 1.80
CA ALA A 250 -13.85 3.79 2.89
C ALA A 250 -13.26 5.19 3.12
N MET A 251 -13.14 5.99 2.05
CA MET A 251 -12.64 7.37 2.13
C MET A 251 -13.74 8.42 2.29
N SER A 252 -15.02 8.02 2.46
CA SER A 252 -16.16 8.94 2.46
C SER A 252 -16.15 9.89 1.25
N ALA A 253 -15.86 9.35 0.06
CA ALA A 253 -15.76 10.13 -1.16
C ALA A 253 -17.06 10.84 -1.48
N THR A 254 -16.98 12.09 -1.92
CA THR A 254 -18.14 12.83 -2.40
C THR A 254 -18.64 12.24 -3.73
N ALA A 255 -19.93 12.45 -4.01
CA ALA A 255 -20.46 12.16 -5.33
C ALA A 255 -19.91 13.20 -6.32
N VAL A 256 -19.37 12.76 -7.45
CA VAL A 256 -18.99 13.67 -8.53
C VAL A 256 -20.29 14.06 -9.25
N PRO A 257 -20.66 15.36 -9.30
CA PRO A 257 -21.85 15.77 -10.04
C PRO A 257 -21.68 15.45 -11.53
N ALA A 258 -22.75 14.97 -12.17
CA ALA A 258 -22.73 14.50 -13.57
C ALA A 258 -22.17 15.53 -14.58
N VAL A 259 -22.29 16.83 -14.27
CA VAL A 259 -21.79 17.93 -15.10
C VAL A 259 -20.25 17.98 -15.14
N GLN A 260 -19.57 17.66 -14.02
CA GLN A 260 -18.10 17.64 -13.95
C GLN A 260 -17.50 16.39 -14.59
N LEU A 261 -18.23 15.28 -14.68
CA LEU A 261 -17.78 14.07 -15.37
C LEU A 261 -17.69 14.30 -16.89
N ALA A 262 -18.53 15.17 -17.45
CA ALA A 262 -18.53 15.51 -18.87
C ALA A 262 -17.34 16.44 -19.25
N GLU A 263 -16.94 17.37 -18.38
CA GLU A 263 -15.78 18.25 -18.62
C GLU A 263 -14.43 17.53 -18.48
N VAL A 264 -14.35 16.46 -17.70
CA VAL A 264 -13.12 15.65 -17.52
C VAL A 264 -12.98 14.55 -18.58
N ALA A 265 -14.07 14.25 -19.30
CA ALA A 265 -14.10 13.30 -20.42
C ALA A 265 -13.77 13.94 -21.78
N ALA A 266 -13.89 15.28 -21.89
CA ALA A 266 -13.49 16.07 -23.06
C ALA A 266 -11.98 16.40 -23.05
#